data_AF-A0A357LDJ3-F1
#
_entry.id   AF-A0A357LDJ3-F1
#
_cell.length_a   1.000
_cell.length_b   1.000
_cell.length_c   1.000
_cell.angle_alpha   90.00
_cell.angle_beta   90.00
_cell.angle_gamma   90.00
#
_symmetry.space_group_name_H-M   'P 1'
#
loop_
_entity.id
_entity.type
_entity.pdbx_description
1 polymer ?
#
loop_
_entity_poly.entity_id
_entity_poly.type
_entity_poly.pdbx_seq_one_letter_code
_entity_poly.pdbx_strand_id
1 'polypeptide(L)' 'YRGMAVAGTHPDEMGVGPVYAVPKLLQKFGLRMDDIGLWELNEAFAVQVIYCRDKLGIPNELLNVNGGA' A
#
# COMPACT_ATOMS: atom_id res chain seq x y z
N TYR A 1 14.84 4.18 7.55
CA TYR A 1 13.57 4.93 7.63
C TYR A 1 13.62 6.08 6.62
N ARG A 2 12.79 6.07 5.57
CA ARG A 2 12.88 7.04 4.44
C ARG A 2 11.76 8.08 4.40
N GLY A 3 10.64 7.89 5.09
CA GLY A 3 9.57 8.89 5.13
C GLY A 3 8.25 8.38 5.68
N MET A 4 7.32 9.32 5.89
CA MET A 4 5.93 9.08 6.26
C MET A 4 5.03 9.95 5.38
N ALA A 5 3.92 9.38 4.91
CA ALA A 5 2.86 10.11 4.23
C ALA A 5 1.51 9.64 4.78
N VAL A 6 0.62 10.60 4.99
CA VAL A 6 -0.76 10.35 5.39
C VAL A 6 -1.65 10.91 4.29
N ALA A 7 -2.57 10.09 3.81
CA ALA A 7 -3.64 10.52 2.93
C ALA A 7 -4.96 10.24 3.62
N GLY A 8 -5.78 11.27 3.82
CA GLY A 8 -7.17 11.09 4.23
C GLY A 8 -8.01 10.81 2.99
N THR A 9 -8.74 9.70 2.98
CA THR A 9 -9.78 9.42 1.99
C THR A 9 -11.15 9.78 2.57
N HIS A 10 -12.17 9.92 1.71
CA HIS A 10 -13.55 10.04 2.17
C HIS A 10 -13.91 8.82 3.04
N PRO A 11 -14.75 8.97 4.09
CA PRO A 11 -15.11 7.85 4.98
C PRO A 11 -15.73 6.65 4.25
N ASP A 12 -16.40 6.88 3.12
CA ASP A 12 -16.96 5.82 2.26
C ASP A 12 -15.88 5.06 1.43
N GLU A 13 -14.66 5.59 1.36
CA GLU A 13 -13.51 5.08 0.61
C GLU A 13 -12.36 4.65 1.52
N MET A 14 -12.64 4.41 2.81
CA MET A 14 -11.59 4.09 3.80
C MET A 14 -10.78 2.83 3.41
N GLY A 15 -11.42 1.84 2.76
CA GLY A 15 -10.77 0.61 2.29
C GLY A 15 -9.80 0.80 1.12
N VAL A 16 -9.85 1.93 0.40
CA VAL A 16 -8.97 2.22 -0.75
C VAL A 16 -7.90 3.27 -0.44
N GLY A 17 -7.77 3.66 0.83
CA GLY A 17 -6.73 4.57 1.32
C GLY A 17 -5.30 4.25 0.84
N PRO A 18 -4.85 2.98 0.87
CA PRO A 18 -3.51 2.62 0.41
C PRO A 18 -3.27 2.92 -1.08
N VAL A 19 -4.31 2.79 -1.92
CA VAL A 19 -4.21 3.04 -3.37
C VAL A 19 -3.84 4.50 -3.66
N TYR A 20 -4.24 5.44 -2.81
CA TYR A 20 -3.92 6.86 -2.94
C TYR A 20 -2.68 7.28 -2.14
N ALA A 21 -2.50 6.69 -0.95
CA ALA A 21 -1.39 7.03 -0.06
C ALA A 21 -0.04 6.56 -0.60
N VAL A 22 0.02 5.33 -1.16
CA VAL A 22 1.27 4.72 -1.64
C VAL A 22 1.88 5.51 -2.81
N PRO A 23 1.16 5.84 -3.90
CA PRO A 23 1.74 6.63 -4.99
C PRO A 23 2.18 8.02 -4.55
N LYS A 24 1.41 8.66 -3.64
CA LYS A 24 1.73 9.98 -3.10
C LYS A 24 3.03 9.96 -2.27
N LEU A 25 3.22 8.90 -1.47
CA LEU A 25 4.46 8.69 -0.71
C LEU A 25 5.64 8.52 -1.66
N LEU A 26 5.52 7.61 -2.63
CA LEU A 26 6.60 7.29 -3.57
C LEU A 26 6.99 8.52 -4.39
N GLN A 27 6.01 9.28 -4.91
CA GLN A 27 6.25 10.51 -5.64
C GLN A 27 7.01 11.55 -4.79
N LYS A 28 6.65 11.70 -3.50
CA LYS A 28 7.33 12.64 -2.59
C LYS A 28 8.81 12.30 -2.39
N PHE A 29 9.18 11.03 -2.51
CA PHE A 29 10.56 10.55 -2.34
C PHE A 29 11.24 10.19 -3.66
N GLY A 30 10.60 10.45 -4.80
CA GLY A 30 11.14 10.12 -6.13
C GLY A 30 11.35 8.62 -6.35
N LEU A 31 10.56 7.78 -5.69
CA LEU A 31 10.62 6.32 -5.79
C LEU A 31 9.52 5.79 -6.72
N ARG A 32 9.73 4.59 -7.23
CA ARG A 32 8.77 3.79 -8.00
C ARG A 32 8.31 2.60 -7.17
N MET A 33 7.20 1.97 -7.58
CA MET A 33 6.72 0.72 -6.97
C MET A 33 7.81 -0.36 -6.98
N ASP A 34 8.54 -0.46 -8.09
CA ASP A 34 9.62 -1.44 -8.32
C ASP A 34 10.84 -1.23 -7.42
N ASP A 35 10.98 -0.04 -6.82
CA ASP A 35 12.11 0.25 -5.91
C ASP A 35 11.88 -0.31 -4.49
N ILE A 36 10.68 -0.85 -4.23
CA ILE A 36 10.28 -1.37 -2.94
C ILE A 36 10.30 -2.90 -2.95
N GLY A 37 11.28 -3.47 -2.26
CA GLY A 37 11.45 -4.92 -2.15
C GLY A 37 10.59 -5.60 -1.09
N LEU A 38 9.78 -4.86 -0.33
CA LEU A 38 8.86 -5.44 0.65
C LEU A 38 7.68 -4.51 0.95
N TRP A 39 6.49 -5.06 0.95
CA TRP A 39 5.22 -4.39 1.21
C TRP A 39 4.51 -5.02 2.40
N GLU A 40 4.19 -4.20 3.39
CA GLU A 40 3.38 -4.57 4.54
C GLU A 40 2.09 -3.75 4.49
N LEU A 41 0.98 -4.42 4.17
CA LEU A 41 -0.36 -3.85 4.21
C LEU A 41 -1.08 -4.45 5.42
N ASN A 42 -1.59 -3.59 6.32
CA ASN A 42 -2.45 -4.03 7.42
C ASN A 42 -3.66 -4.78 6.85
N GLU A 43 -3.98 -5.97 7.35
CA GLU A 43 -4.98 -6.89 6.77
C GLU A 43 -6.33 -6.79 7.48
N ALA A 44 -6.77 -5.57 7.84
CA ALA A 44 -8.06 -5.35 8.50
C ALA A 44 -9.25 -6.08 7.82
N PHE A 45 -9.19 -6.25 6.49
CA PHE A 45 -10.06 -7.15 5.72
C PHE A 45 -9.32 -7.69 4.49
N ALA A 46 -9.40 -9.00 4.20
CA ALA A 46 -8.72 -9.60 3.05
C ALA A 46 -9.10 -8.96 1.70
N VAL A 47 -10.36 -8.52 1.55
CA VAL A 47 -10.85 -7.89 0.32
C VAL A 47 -10.13 -6.57 -0.01
N GLN A 48 -9.77 -5.76 1.01
CA GLN A 48 -9.02 -4.53 0.74
C GLN A 48 -7.59 -4.83 0.33
N VAL A 49 -6.98 -5.90 0.87
CA VAL A 49 -5.56 -6.19 0.65
C VAL A 49 -5.39 -6.60 -0.80
N ILE A 50 -6.27 -7.49 -1.25
CA ILE A 50 -6.34 -7.94 -2.64
C ILE A 50 -6.61 -6.75 -3.57
N TYR A 51 -7.59 -5.89 -3.25
CA TYR A 51 -7.89 -4.74 -4.08
C TYR A 51 -6.71 -3.76 -4.18
N CYS A 52 -6.06 -3.44 -3.07
CA CYS A 52 -4.91 -2.54 -3.03
C CYS A 52 -3.71 -3.13 -3.76
N ARG A 53 -3.42 -4.43 -3.56
CA ARG A 53 -2.38 -5.16 -4.28
C ARG A 53 -2.59 -5.07 -5.78
N ASP A 54 -3.79 -5.41 -6.24
CA ASP A 54 -4.11 -5.48 -7.67
C ASP A 54 -4.06 -4.09 -8.33
N LYS A 55 -4.50 -3.04 -7.61
CA LYS A 55 -4.44 -1.65 -8.10
C LYS A 55 -3.02 -1.08 -8.11
N LEU A 56 -2.20 -1.44 -7.13
CA LEU A 56 -0.83 -0.95 -7.01
C LEU A 56 0.17 -1.79 -7.81
N GLY A 57 -0.22 -2.99 -8.24
CA GLY A 57 0.66 -3.91 -8.98
C GLY A 57 1.73 -4.55 -8.09
N ILE A 58 1.43 -4.76 -6.80
CA ILE A 58 2.38 -5.33 -5.85
C ILE A 58 2.51 -6.85 -6.08
N PRO A 59 3.72 -7.39 -6.30
CA PRO A 59 3.92 -8.85 -6.40
C PRO A 59 3.56 -9.56 -5.09
N ASN A 60 2.84 -10.69 -5.16
CA ASN A 60 2.44 -11.47 -3.98
C ASN A 60 3.65 -11.93 -3.15
N GLU A 61 4.77 -12.22 -3.78
CA GLU A 61 6.02 -12.64 -3.13
C GLU A 61 6.69 -11.54 -2.30
N LEU A 62 6.27 -10.28 -2.48
CA LEU A 62 6.78 -9.13 -1.74
C LEU A 62 5.72 -8.55 -0.78
N LEU A 63 4.53 -9.13 -0.72
CA LEU A 63 3.42 -8.66 0.11
C LEU A 63 3.26 -9.55 1.34
N ASN A 64 3.36 -8.97 2.53
CA ASN A 64 3.12 -9.63 3.82
C ASN A 64 3.87 -10.97 3.96
N VAL A 65 5.16 -10.99 3.57
CA VAL A 65 5.98 -12.22 3.44
C VAL A 65 6.16 -12.99 4.74
N ASN A 66 5.97 -12.33 5.89
CA ASN A 66 6.05 -12.94 7.22
C ASN A 66 4.65 -13.21 7.84
N GLY A 67 3.57 -13.01 7.07
CA GLY A 67 2.18 -13.08 7.54
C GLY A 67 1.67 -11.73 8.07
N GLY A 68 0.46 -11.34 7.66
CA GLY A 68 -0.25 -10.14 8.12
C GLY A 68 -1.38 -10.46 9.11
N ALA A 69 -1.96 -9.40 9.70
CA ALA A 69 -3.05 -9.43 10.69
C ALA A 69 -4.17 -8.46 10.32
#